data_AF-A0A7X3D8B3-F1
#
_entry.id   AF-A0A7X3D8B3-F1
#
_cell.length_a   1.000
_cell.length_b   1.000
_cell.length_c   1.000
_cell.angle_alpha   90.00
_cell.angle_beta   90.00
_cell.angle_gamma   90.00
#
_symmetry.space_group_name_H-M   'P 1'
#
loop_
_entity.id
_entity.type
_entity.pdbx_description
1 polymer ?
#
loop_
_entity_poly.entity_id
_entity_poly.type
_entity_poly.pdbx_seq_one_letter_code
_entity_poly.pdbx_strand_id
1 'polypeptide(L)'
;MGGKKRLLLIIISILTILISGSYLSREVFDFSFLGIEIGSELQTVRIWSYWSIGIACVPAAAYFLAIKIRDALLLLSLALQFILQLLAFSGWVFVGLLGVFSGWVSALLHAALLVLIARIATLGMEQRQGESDPDGRFI
;
A
#
# COMPACT_ATOMS: atom_id res chain seq x y z
N MET A 1 2.37 -1.03 19.28
CA MET A 1 2.16 -1.94 18.12
C MET A 1 3.16 -3.10 18.20
N GLY A 2 2.72 -4.36 18.10
CA GLY A 2 3.59 -5.54 18.26
C GLY A 2 4.66 -5.70 17.16
N GLY A 3 5.74 -6.43 17.45
CA GLY A 3 6.91 -6.57 16.56
C GLY A 3 6.59 -7.07 15.15
N LYS A 4 5.71 -8.08 15.03
CA LYS A 4 5.25 -8.62 13.72
C LYS A 4 4.53 -7.57 12.86
N LYS A 5 3.66 -6.76 13.49
CA LYS A 5 2.94 -5.67 12.81
C LYS A 5 3.88 -4.58 12.32
N ARG A 6 4.90 -4.23 13.13
CA ARG A 6 5.93 -3.26 12.75
C ARG A 6 6.72 -3.74 11.54
N LEU A 7 7.17 -5.00 11.54
CA LEU A 7 7.88 -5.59 10.41
C LEU A 7 7.06 -5.56 9.12
N LEU A 8 5.78 -5.98 9.17
CA LEU A 8 4.88 -5.92 8.02
C LEU A 8 4.71 -4.49 7.51
N LEU A 9 4.56 -3.52 8.41
CA LEU A 9 4.38 -2.12 8.03
C LEU A 9 5.62 -1.59 7.28
N ILE A 10 6.82 -1.98 7.71
CA ILE A 10 8.08 -1.64 7.03
C ILE A 10 8.13 -2.30 5.65
N ILE A 11 7.79 -3.59 5.55
CA ILE A 11 7.76 -4.32 4.27
C ILE A 11 6.81 -3.63 3.28
N ILE A 12 5.59 -3.32 3.70
CA ILE A 12 4.60 -2.60 2.87
C ILE A 12 5.15 -1.25 2.42
N SER A 13 5.83 -0.54 3.31
CA SER A 13 6.39 0.77 3.01
C SER A 13 7.50 0.69 1.96
N ILE A 14 8.41 -0.27 2.09
CA ILE A 14 9.46 -0.52 1.11
C ILE A 14 8.85 -0.92 -0.24
N LEU A 15 7.92 -1.87 -0.26
CA LEU A 15 7.26 -2.31 -1.49
C LEU A 15 6.49 -1.16 -2.17
N THR A 16 5.81 -0.33 -1.39
CA THR A 16 5.09 0.85 -1.89
C THR A 16 6.06 1.82 -2.56
N ILE A 17 7.23 2.08 -1.95
CA ILE A 17 8.27 2.94 -2.52
C ILE A 17 8.80 2.36 -3.84
N LEU A 18 9.11 1.06 -3.87
CA LEU A 18 9.63 0.39 -5.06
C LEU A 18 8.62 0.39 -6.22
N ILE A 19 7.38 0.01 -5.95
CA ILE A 19 6.30 0.00 -6.95
C ILE A 19 6.04 1.42 -7.48
N SER A 20 5.93 2.41 -6.58
CA SER A 20 5.72 3.80 -6.98
C SER A 20 6.92 4.36 -7.77
N GLY A 21 8.15 4.00 -7.38
CA GLY A 21 9.37 4.36 -8.11
C GLY A 21 9.43 3.74 -9.51
N SER A 22 8.90 2.52 -9.68
CA SER A 22 8.80 1.86 -10.99
C SER A 22 7.84 2.60 -11.94
N TYR A 23 6.74 3.17 -11.42
CA TYR A 23 5.86 4.02 -12.22
C TYR A 23 6.49 5.36 -12.60
N LEU A 24 7.31 5.95 -11.71
CA LEU A 24 8.00 7.21 -11.99
C LEU A 24 9.12 7.04 -13.04
N SER A 25 9.87 5.95 -12.96
CA SER A 25 10.98 5.65 -13.89
C SER A 25 10.50 5.22 -15.28
N ARG A 26 9.26 4.71 -15.39
CA ARG A 26 8.67 4.16 -16.64
C ARG A 26 9.42 2.95 -17.21
N GLU A 27 10.38 2.38 -16.48
CA GLU A 27 11.15 1.23 -16.98
C GLU A 27 10.35 -0.07 -16.94
N VAL A 28 9.40 -0.18 -16.01
CA VAL A 28 8.62 -1.41 -15.77
C VAL A 28 7.21 -1.32 -16.36
N PHE A 29 6.63 -0.12 -16.39
CA PHE A 29 5.28 0.12 -16.87
C PHE A 29 5.28 1.14 -17.99
N ASP A 30 4.97 0.67 -19.19
CA ASP A 30 4.72 1.53 -20.35
C ASP A 30 3.26 1.99 -20.35
N PHE A 31 3.09 3.30 -20.57
CA PHE A 31 1.82 4.02 -20.58
C PHE A 31 1.35 4.30 -22.02
N SER A 32 2.00 3.71 -23.03
CA SER A 32 1.69 3.87 -24.45
C SER A 32 0.25 3.56 -24.85
N PHE A 33 -0.48 2.77 -24.05
CA PHE A 33 -1.90 2.47 -24.26
C PHE A 33 -2.84 3.68 -24.12
N LEU A 34 -2.38 4.79 -23.54
CA LEU A 34 -3.19 6.00 -23.30
C LEU A 34 -3.29 6.92 -24.54
N GLY A 35 -2.57 6.63 -25.63
CA GLY A 35 -2.70 7.37 -26.89
C GLY A 35 -2.45 8.88 -26.76
N ILE A 36 -3.37 9.70 -27.27
CA ILE A 36 -3.26 11.18 -27.28
C ILE A 36 -3.42 11.78 -25.88
N GLU A 37 -4.10 11.09 -24.96
CA GLU A 37 -4.39 11.64 -23.63
C GLU A 37 -3.23 11.47 -22.63
N ILE A 38 -2.20 10.70 -23.00
CA ILE A 38 -1.04 10.25 -22.20
C ILE A 38 -0.41 11.29 -21.28
N GLY A 39 -0.57 12.59 -21.56
CA GLY A 39 -0.11 13.65 -20.69
C GLY A 39 -0.86 13.71 -19.36
N SER A 40 -2.19 13.55 -19.37
CA SER A 40 -3.03 13.80 -18.20
C SER A 40 -3.02 12.63 -17.21
N GLU A 41 -3.14 11.39 -17.67
CA GLU A 41 -3.14 10.22 -16.79
C GLU A 41 -1.74 9.94 -16.26
N LEU A 42 -0.72 10.26 -17.04
CA LEU A 42 0.65 10.14 -16.56
C LEU A 42 0.96 11.15 -15.45
N GLN A 43 0.38 12.35 -15.48
CA GLN A 43 0.47 13.28 -14.35
C GLN A 43 -0.28 12.73 -13.14
N THR A 44 -1.46 12.14 -13.32
CA THR A 44 -2.21 11.47 -12.25
C THR A 44 -1.38 10.35 -11.60
N VAL A 45 -0.80 9.46 -12.39
CA VAL A 45 0.04 8.37 -11.89
C VAL A 45 1.31 8.89 -11.21
N ARG A 46 1.90 9.98 -11.70
CA ARG A 46 3.05 10.63 -11.06
C ARG A 46 2.70 11.21 -9.69
N ILE A 47 1.66 12.06 -9.63
CA ILE A 47 1.19 12.67 -8.37
C ILE A 47 0.92 11.59 -7.34
N TRP A 48 0.24 10.53 -7.78
CA TRP A 48 -0.03 9.39 -6.93
C TRP A 48 1.22 8.67 -6.43
N SER A 49 2.18 8.44 -7.32
CA SER A 49 3.44 7.80 -6.97
C SER A 49 4.20 8.64 -5.94
N TYR A 50 4.22 9.97 -6.10
CA TYR A 50 4.82 10.87 -5.12
C TYR A 50 4.12 10.81 -3.75
N TRP A 51 2.79 10.82 -3.72
CA TRP A 51 2.03 10.70 -2.47
C TRP A 51 2.26 9.35 -1.79
N SER A 52 2.25 8.27 -2.56
CA SER A 52 2.50 6.92 -2.07
C SER A 52 3.89 6.79 -1.46
N ILE A 53 4.92 7.32 -2.14
CA ILE A 53 6.29 7.38 -1.62
C ILE A 53 6.34 8.22 -0.34
N GLY A 54 5.79 9.43 -0.35
CA GLY A 54 5.83 10.33 0.80
C GLY A 54 5.21 9.71 2.05
N ILE A 55 4.06 9.07 1.91
CA ILE A 55 3.36 8.40 3.02
C ILE A 55 4.15 7.17 3.50
N ALA A 56 4.74 6.39 2.59
CA ALA A 56 5.56 5.22 2.92
C ALA A 56 6.92 5.55 3.52
N CYS A 57 7.48 6.73 3.23
CA CYS A 57 8.71 7.19 3.84
C CYS A 57 8.57 7.41 5.34
N VAL A 58 7.40 7.81 5.85
CA VAL A 58 7.20 8.06 7.29
C VAL A 58 7.56 6.84 8.14
N PRO A 59 6.91 5.67 7.97
CA PRO A 59 7.27 4.49 8.73
C PRO A 59 8.62 3.88 8.37
N ALA A 60 9.05 3.96 7.11
CA ALA A 60 10.38 3.48 6.71
C ALA A 60 11.49 4.27 7.41
N ALA A 61 11.43 5.60 7.37
CA ALA A 61 12.37 6.48 8.05
C ALA A 61 12.31 6.30 9.58
N ALA A 62 11.10 6.14 10.14
CA ALA A 62 10.94 5.84 11.57
C ALA A 62 11.75 4.60 12.00
N TYR A 63 11.71 3.56 11.17
CA TYR A 63 12.43 2.33 11.42
C TYR A 63 13.94 2.50 11.25
N PHE A 64 14.40 3.01 10.10
CA PHE A 64 15.83 3.13 9.80
C PHE A 64 16.56 4.14 10.69
N LEU A 65 15.89 5.22 11.10
CA LEU A 65 16.46 6.26 11.95
C LEU A 65 16.19 6.01 13.44
N ALA A 66 15.57 4.88 13.80
CA ALA A 66 15.14 4.55 15.16
C ALA A 66 14.33 5.66 15.86
N ILE A 67 13.56 6.44 15.08
CA ILE A 67 12.75 7.55 15.59
C ILE A 67 11.49 6.98 16.23
N LYS A 68 11.22 7.39 17.48
CA LYS A 68 9.97 7.05 18.17
C LYS A 68 8.81 7.85 17.58
N ILE A 69 8.10 7.25 16.64
CA ILE A 69 6.84 7.77 16.12
C ILE A 69 5.67 7.25 16.97
N ARG A 70 4.68 8.12 17.21
CA ARG A 70 3.42 7.73 17.88
C ARG A 70 2.71 6.67 17.06
N ASP A 71 2.22 5.60 17.70
CA ASP A 71 1.49 4.52 17.01
C ASP A 71 0.29 5.06 16.18
N ALA A 72 -0.34 6.16 16.62
CA ALA A 72 -1.39 6.85 15.86
C ALA A 72 -0.95 7.35 14.47
N LEU A 73 0.30 7.84 14.33
CA LEU A 73 0.85 8.29 13.06
C LEU A 73 1.17 7.11 12.13
N LEU A 74 1.61 5.98 12.69
CA LEU A 74 1.82 4.75 11.92
C LEU A 74 0.48 4.20 11.39
N LEU A 75 -0.56 4.23 12.22
CA LEU A 75 -1.91 3.86 11.80
C LEU A 75 -2.48 4.81 10.75
N LEU A 76 -2.27 6.12 10.90
CA LEU A 76 -2.67 7.12 9.90
C LEU A 76 -1.96 6.87 8.57
N SER A 77 -0.64 6.63 8.59
CA SER A 77 0.14 6.29 7.38
C SER A 77 -0.41 5.02 6.71
N LEU A 78 -0.72 3.98 7.48
CA LEU A 78 -1.30 2.74 6.97
C LEU A 78 -2.69 2.96 6.34
N ALA A 79 -3.54 3.78 6.98
CA ALA A 79 -4.87 4.10 6.45
C ALA A 79 -4.79 4.91 5.14
N LEU A 80 -3.87 5.87 5.06
CA LEU A 80 -3.63 6.63 3.84
C LEU A 80 -3.07 5.73 2.72
N GLN A 81 -2.15 4.83 3.04
CA GLN A 81 -1.68 3.81 2.09
C GLN A 81 -2.85 2.96 1.59
N PHE A 82 -3.73 2.49 2.46
CA PHE A 82 -4.89 1.69 2.06
C PHE A 82 -5.76 2.42 1.03
N ILE A 83 -6.12 3.68 1.31
CA ILE A 83 -6.95 4.50 0.41
C ILE A 83 -6.26 4.67 -0.96
N LEU A 84 -4.96 5.00 -0.96
CA LEU A 84 -4.21 5.17 -2.19
C LEU A 84 -4.08 3.86 -2.97
N GLN A 85 -3.79 2.73 -2.31
CA GLN A 85 -3.69 1.44 -2.99
C GLN A 85 -5.04 0.96 -3.53
N LEU A 86 -6.15 1.28 -2.85
CA LEU A 86 -7.50 0.94 -3.31
C LEU A 86 -7.89 1.71 -4.57
N LEU A 87 -7.57 3.01 -4.60
CA LEU A 87 -7.75 3.82 -5.79
C LEU A 87 -6.88 3.28 -6.95
N ALA A 88 -5.67 2.77 -6.65
CA ALA A 88 -4.73 2.23 -7.64
C ALA A 88 -5.22 0.96 -8.25
N PHE A 89 -5.57 0.03 -7.39
CA PHE A 89 -6.23 -1.17 -7.78
C PHE A 89 -7.42 -0.89 -8.71
N SER A 90 -8.30 0.04 -8.33
CA SER A 90 -9.49 0.36 -9.11
C SER A 90 -9.16 0.94 -10.49
N GLY A 91 -8.23 1.91 -10.56
CA GLY A 91 -7.79 2.51 -11.83
C GLY A 91 -7.13 1.50 -12.76
N TRP A 92 -6.27 0.62 -12.22
CA TRP A 92 -5.57 -0.38 -13.02
C TRP A 92 -6.46 -1.54 -13.46
N VAL A 93 -7.45 -1.93 -12.66
CA VAL A 93 -8.51 -2.86 -13.11
C VAL A 93 -9.28 -2.26 -14.27
N PHE A 94 -9.64 -0.98 -14.21
CA PHE A 94 -10.31 -0.31 -15.33
C PHE A 94 -9.47 -0.34 -16.61
N VAL A 95 -8.17 -0.04 -16.52
CA VAL A 95 -7.24 -0.17 -17.65
C VAL A 95 -7.18 -1.61 -18.18
N GLY A 96 -7.14 -2.60 -17.30
CA GLY A 96 -7.19 -4.02 -17.68
C GLY A 96 -8.47 -4.39 -18.44
N LEU A 97 -9.62 -3.85 -18.01
CA LEU A 97 -10.92 -4.06 -18.66
C LEU A 97 -11.00 -3.41 -20.06
N LEU A 98 -10.18 -2.39 -20.34
CA LEU A 98 -10.01 -1.83 -21.68
C LEU A 98 -9.12 -2.68 -22.60
N GLY A 99 -8.66 -3.85 -22.15
CA GLY A 99 -7.89 -4.81 -22.95
C GLY A 99 -6.38 -4.67 -22.80
N VAL A 100 -5.89 -3.86 -21.86
CA VAL A 100 -4.46 -3.61 -21.66
C VAL A 100 -3.90 -4.58 -20.61
N PHE A 101 -3.05 -5.52 -21.04
CA PHE A 101 -2.49 -6.55 -20.14
C PHE A 101 -1.69 -5.96 -18.96
N SER A 102 -0.93 -4.89 -19.19
CA SER A 102 -0.17 -4.23 -18.11
C SER A 102 -1.08 -3.67 -17.01
N GLY A 103 -2.33 -3.32 -17.33
CA GLY A 103 -3.32 -2.93 -16.33
C GLY A 103 -3.63 -4.04 -15.32
N TRP A 104 -3.78 -5.28 -15.78
CA TRP A 104 -3.99 -6.43 -14.89
C TRP A 104 -2.77 -6.73 -14.01
N VAL A 105 -1.57 -6.63 -14.57
CA VAL A 105 -0.32 -6.82 -13.82
C VAL A 105 -0.20 -5.78 -12.70
N SER A 106 -0.44 -4.50 -13.03
CA SER A 106 -0.47 -3.41 -12.06
C SER A 106 -1.55 -3.63 -10.99
N ALA A 107 -2.76 -4.01 -11.39
CA ALA A 107 -3.85 -4.30 -10.47
C ALA A 107 -3.47 -5.42 -9.47
N LEU A 108 -2.81 -6.49 -9.93
CA LEU A 108 -2.35 -7.56 -9.05
C LEU A 108 -1.33 -7.09 -8.02
N LEU A 109 -0.41 -6.19 -8.40
CA LEU A 109 0.55 -5.60 -7.45
C LEU A 109 -0.14 -4.78 -6.37
N HIS A 110 -1.11 -3.95 -6.76
CA HIS A 110 -1.88 -3.15 -5.81
C HIS A 110 -2.79 -4.02 -4.93
N ALA A 111 -3.37 -5.09 -5.47
CA ALA A 111 -4.11 -6.08 -4.71
C ALA A 111 -3.23 -6.78 -3.67
N ALA A 112 -1.99 -7.16 -4.03
CA ALA A 112 -1.04 -7.75 -3.09
C ALA A 112 -0.70 -6.78 -1.95
N LEU A 113 -0.48 -5.50 -2.23
CA LEU A 113 -0.28 -4.47 -1.20
C LEU A 113 -1.51 -4.33 -0.29
N LEU A 114 -2.73 -4.30 -0.86
CA LEU A 114 -3.97 -4.23 -0.09
C LEU A 114 -4.14 -5.44 0.84
N VAL A 115 -3.83 -6.65 0.37
CA VAL A 115 -3.85 -7.87 1.21
C VAL A 115 -2.86 -7.77 2.35
N LEU A 116 -1.63 -7.29 2.10
CA LEU A 116 -0.63 -7.09 3.15
C LEU A 116 -1.08 -6.05 4.19
N ILE A 117 -1.66 -4.94 3.74
CA ILE A 117 -2.22 -3.90 4.62
C ILE A 117 -3.36 -4.47 5.47
N ALA A 118 -4.31 -5.19 4.85
CA ALA A 118 -5.41 -5.85 5.55
C ALA A 118 -4.90 -6.89 6.55
N ARG A 119 -3.80 -7.60 6.23
CA ARG A 119 -3.20 -8.58 7.15
C ARG A 119 -2.76 -7.93 8.47
N ILE A 120 -2.25 -6.70 8.46
CA ILE A 120 -1.89 -5.97 9.69
C ILE A 120 -3.11 -5.78 10.60
N ALA A 121 -4.27 -5.45 10.02
CA ALA A 121 -5.52 -5.30 10.78
C ALA A 121 -5.98 -6.63 11.37
N THR A 122 -5.97 -7.72 10.58
CA THR A 122 -6.39 -9.06 11.05
C THR A 122 -5.47 -9.63 12.14
N LEU A 123 -4.15 -9.41 12.06
CA LEU A 123 -3.22 -9.76 13.14
C LEU A 123 -3.52 -9.02 14.45
N GLY A 124 -4.23 -7.91 14.40
CA GLY A 124 -4.76 -7.24 15.59
C GLY A 124 -5.94 -7.95 16.22
N MET A 125 -6.79 -8.56 15.41
CA MET A 125 -7.95 -9.31 15.88
C MET A 125 -7.53 -10.65 16.49
N GLU A 126 -6.60 -11.36 15.84
CA GLU A 126 -6.08 -12.66 16.31
C GLU A 126 -5.38 -12.55 17.67
N GLN A 127 -4.60 -11.48 17.90
CA GLN A 127 -4.00 -11.21 19.22
C GLN A 127 -5.04 -10.94 20.30
N ARG A 128 -6.14 -10.24 20.00
CA ARG A 128 -7.20 -9.97 20.97
C ARG A 128 -8.00 -11.23 21.32
N GLN A 129 -8.22 -12.12 20.35
CA GLN A 129 -8.92 -13.38 20.57
C GLN A 129 -8.09 -14.38 21.39
N GLY A 130 -6.77 -14.40 21.23
CA GLY A 130 -5.87 -15.23 22.04
C GLY A 130 -5.67 -14.72 23.49
N GLU A 131 -5.98 -13.46 23.75
CA GLU A 131 -5.88 -12.84 25.08
C GLU A 131 -7.22 -12.91 25.85
N SER A 132 -8.32 -13.23 25.16
CA SER A 132 -9.67 -13.33 25.72
C SER A 132 -10.11 -14.73 26.18
N ASP A 133 -9.21 -15.68 26.46
CA ASP A 133 -9.62 -16.94 27.10
C ASP A 133 -8.55 -17.61 27.99
N PRO A 134 -8.67 -17.44 29.31
CA PRO A 134 -8.37 -18.50 30.27
C PRO A 134 -9.60 -19.02 31.03
N ASP A 135 -10.76 -18.36 30.93
CA ASP A 135 -11.92 -18.56 31.84
C ASP A 135 -13.28 -18.71 31.14
N GLY A 136 -13.35 -18.71 29.80
CA GLY A 136 -14.53 -19.16 29.05
C GLY A 136 -15.86 -18.48 29.36
N ARG A 137 -15.88 -17.23 29.85
CA ARG A 137 -17.14 -16.50 30.11
C ARG A 137 -17.36 -15.40 29.08
N PHE A 138 -18.19 -15.71 28.09
CA PHE A 138 -18.95 -14.72 27.33
C PHE A 138 -20.26 -14.41 28.07
N ILE A 139 -20.63 -13.13 28.12
CA ILE A 139 -22.05 -12.74 28.12
C ILE A 139 -22.42 -12.44 26.67
#